data_AF-A0A075JG13-F1
#
_entry.id   AF-A0A075JG13-F1
#
_cell.length_a   1.000
_cell.length_b   1.000
_cell.length_c   1.000
_cell.angle_alpha   90.00
_cell.angle_beta   90.00
_cell.angle_gamma   90.00
#
_symmetry.space_group_name_H-M   'P 1'
#
loop_
_entity.id
_entity.type
_entity.pdbx_description
1 polymer ?
#
loop_
_entity_poly.entity_id
_entity_poly.type
_entity_poly.pdbx_seq_one_letter_code
_entity_poly.pdbx_strand_id
1 'polypeptide(L)'
;MPERSDPRRSLLIIGGAEDKVGRVTILRRFVRLAGGRKSNIVVIPTASSMPDEVIEVYSTVFTRLGCPSVGSVDPQSRVDSSSEELAERIDAASGIFISGGNQLKLSQLIVGTPLGKAILRAHERGAVIAGTSAGASIMSQFMISMGEEGVTPRQRASQLTQGLGLVPGVIIDQHFDQRSRYGRLLSLVAGSPSLLGMGIDEDTAAEITNGREMTIIGSGAVFVVDARMAQTDAHEARRDAPLLVTGAVVHSLPYGATFDLETATLTDFVERHADVAVTAAKDQHDTATAAAALRH
;
A
#
# COMPACT_ATOMS: atom_id res chain seq x y z
N MET A 1 35.78 7.82 -5.48
CA MET A 1 34.70 6.84 -5.26
C MET A 1 33.41 7.59 -5.46
N PRO A 2 32.55 7.27 -6.44
CA PRO A 2 31.24 7.90 -6.49
C PRO A 2 30.47 7.45 -5.25
N GLU A 3 29.89 8.40 -4.51
CA GLU A 3 28.95 8.08 -3.44
C GLU A 3 27.87 7.17 -4.01
N ARG A 4 27.76 5.95 -3.49
CA ARG A 4 26.59 5.10 -3.78
C ARG A 4 25.40 5.84 -3.18
N SER A 5 24.63 6.53 -4.01
CA SER A 5 23.31 7.04 -3.63
C SER A 5 22.48 5.86 -3.14
N ASP A 6 21.96 5.94 -1.91
CA ASP A 6 21.07 4.90 -1.38
C ASP A 6 19.92 4.65 -2.37
N PRO A 7 19.54 3.37 -2.61
CA PRO A 7 18.48 3.06 -3.54
C PRO A 7 17.16 3.69 -3.06
N ARG A 8 16.41 4.29 -3.98
CA ARG A 8 15.09 4.87 -3.68
C ARG A 8 14.13 3.74 -3.28
N ARG A 9 13.70 3.74 -2.01
CA ARG A 9 12.77 2.76 -1.46
C ARG A 9 11.35 3.25 -1.65
N SER A 10 10.48 2.39 -2.19
CA SER A 10 9.09 2.77 -2.51
C SER A 10 8.12 1.70 -2.03
N LEU A 11 7.07 2.15 -1.35
CA LEU A 11 5.90 1.34 -0.99
C LEU A 11 4.68 1.88 -1.71
N LEU A 12 3.77 1.00 -2.12
CA LEU A 12 2.49 1.38 -2.69
C LEU A 12 1.36 0.65 -1.95
N ILE A 13 0.72 1.37 -1.03
CA ILE A 13 -0.23 0.81 -0.07
C ILE A 13 -1.63 1.10 -0.60
N ILE A 14 -2.38 0.07 -0.98
CA ILE A 14 -3.62 0.18 -1.76
C ILE A 14 -4.82 -0.21 -0.88
N GLY A 15 -5.85 0.63 -0.82
CA GLY A 15 -6.99 0.44 0.06
C GLY A 15 -7.93 -0.71 -0.32
N GLY A 16 -7.71 -1.38 -1.45
CA GLY A 16 -8.57 -2.46 -1.93
C GLY A 16 -9.33 -2.09 -3.19
N ALA A 17 -9.93 -3.10 -3.83
CA ALA A 17 -10.81 -2.97 -4.99
C ALA A 17 -10.28 -2.04 -6.11
N GLU A 18 -8.96 -1.98 -6.30
CA GLU A 18 -8.37 -1.08 -7.28
C GLU A 18 -8.70 -1.47 -8.72
N ASP A 19 -8.76 -0.48 -9.61
CA ASP A 19 -9.12 -0.70 -11.01
C ASP A 19 -8.12 -1.63 -11.72
N LYS A 20 -8.65 -2.72 -12.27
CA LYS A 20 -7.94 -3.75 -13.04
C LYS A 20 -8.28 -3.73 -14.53
N VAL A 21 -9.32 -3.00 -14.93
CA VAL A 21 -9.87 -3.06 -16.29
C VAL A 21 -9.69 -1.74 -17.02
N GLY A 22 -10.09 -0.63 -16.39
CA GLY A 22 -10.15 0.69 -16.99
C GLY A 22 -8.77 1.34 -17.12
N ARG A 23 -8.58 2.44 -16.39
CA ARG A 23 -7.34 3.22 -16.45
C ARG A 23 -6.20 2.54 -15.73
N VAL A 24 -6.47 1.67 -14.75
CA VAL A 24 -5.47 0.92 -13.97
C VAL A 24 -4.33 1.80 -13.45
N THR A 25 -4.66 3.01 -12.99
CA THR A 25 -3.69 4.07 -12.65
C THR A 25 -2.69 3.62 -11.58
N ILE A 26 -3.19 2.99 -10.52
CA ILE A 26 -2.38 2.49 -9.40
C ILE A 26 -1.47 1.35 -9.87
N LEU A 27 -2.00 0.37 -10.60
CA LEU A 27 -1.21 -0.77 -11.10
C LEU A 27 -0.18 -0.36 -12.14
N ARG A 28 -0.48 0.64 -12.99
CA ARG A 28 0.50 1.26 -13.90
C ARG A 28 1.60 1.96 -13.13
N ARG A 29 1.28 2.66 -12.03
CA ARG A 29 2.30 3.25 -11.16
C ARG A 29 3.22 2.19 -10.58
N PHE A 30 2.66 1.09 -10.06
CA PHE A 30 3.44 -0.04 -9.56
C PHE A 30 4.41 -0.60 -10.60
N VAL A 31 3.94 -0.93 -11.81
CA VAL A 31 4.80 -1.46 -12.89
C VAL A 31 5.91 -0.47 -13.25
N ARG A 32 5.62 0.83 -13.27
CA ARG A 32 6.64 1.87 -13.52
C ARG A 32 7.69 1.90 -12.40
N LEU A 33 7.28 1.82 -11.14
CA LEU A 33 8.19 1.76 -9.99
C LEU A 33 9.03 0.47 -10.00
N ALA A 34 8.47 -0.65 -10.47
CA ALA A 34 9.15 -1.93 -10.58
C ALA A 34 10.19 -2.00 -11.71
N GLY A 35 10.30 -0.98 -12.57
CA GLY A 35 11.26 -0.93 -13.68
C GLY A 35 10.64 -1.10 -15.08
N GLY A 36 9.31 -1.10 -15.20
CA GLY A 36 8.61 -1.16 -16.49
C GLY A 36 8.95 -2.42 -17.27
N ARG A 37 9.46 -2.29 -18.50
CA ARG A 37 9.80 -3.45 -19.35
C ARG A 37 10.92 -4.34 -18.81
N LYS A 38 11.72 -3.83 -17.88
CA LYS A 38 12.81 -4.57 -17.22
C LYS A 38 12.39 -5.14 -15.88
N SER A 39 11.12 -4.99 -15.48
CA SER A 39 10.67 -5.47 -14.18
C SER A 39 10.62 -6.99 -14.10
N ASN A 40 10.98 -7.51 -12.93
CA ASN A 40 10.70 -8.87 -12.50
C ASN A 40 9.71 -8.77 -11.34
N ILE A 41 8.43 -9.03 -11.62
CA ILE A 41 7.35 -8.87 -10.65
C ILE A 41 7.03 -10.23 -10.03
N VAL A 42 6.92 -10.27 -8.70
CA VAL A 42 6.41 -11.43 -7.96
C VAL A 42 5.08 -11.10 -7.30
N VAL A 43 4.05 -11.90 -7.56
CA VAL A 43 2.76 -11.84 -6.89
C VAL A 43 2.74 -12.78 -5.69
N ILE A 44 2.32 -12.29 -4.53
CA ILE A 44 2.10 -13.08 -3.31
C ILE A 44 0.58 -13.17 -3.08
N PRO A 45 -0.08 -14.26 -3.53
CA PRO A 45 -1.52 -14.40 -3.44
C PRO A 45 -1.98 -15.02 -2.10
N THR A 46 -1.08 -15.24 -1.15
CA THR A 46 -1.28 -16.06 0.06
C THR A 46 -2.47 -15.67 0.93
N ALA A 47 -2.88 -14.40 0.90
CA ALA A 47 -4.07 -13.94 1.60
C ALA A 47 -5.36 -14.55 1.03
N SER A 48 -5.39 -14.84 -0.27
CA SER A 48 -6.57 -15.26 -1.02
C SER A 48 -7.01 -16.68 -0.67
N SER A 49 -8.31 -16.93 -0.82
CA SER A 49 -8.89 -18.27 -0.90
C SER A 49 -8.80 -18.87 -2.31
N MET A 50 -8.56 -18.04 -3.32
CA MET A 50 -8.44 -18.40 -4.73
C MET A 50 -7.10 -17.85 -5.27
N PRO A 51 -5.96 -18.45 -4.91
CA PRO A 51 -4.65 -17.92 -5.27
C PRO A 51 -4.39 -17.96 -6.77
N ASP A 52 -4.84 -19.01 -7.47
CA ASP A 52 -4.64 -19.17 -8.91
C ASP A 52 -5.34 -18.06 -9.72
N GLU A 53 -6.59 -17.74 -9.37
CA GLU A 53 -7.35 -16.65 -10.00
C GLU A 53 -6.67 -15.30 -9.78
N VAL A 54 -6.16 -15.05 -8.57
CA VAL A 54 -5.40 -13.85 -8.24
C VAL A 54 -4.14 -13.75 -9.10
N ILE A 55 -3.38 -14.84 -9.23
CA ILE A 55 -2.19 -14.90 -10.07
C ILE A 55 -2.56 -14.61 -11.52
N GLU A 56 -3.60 -15.24 -12.06
CA GLU A 56 -4.04 -15.06 -13.44
C GLU A 56 -4.42 -13.60 -13.74
N VAL A 57 -5.26 -13.00 -12.86
CA VAL A 57 -5.73 -11.62 -13.02
C VAL A 57 -4.56 -10.64 -13.00
N TYR A 58 -3.70 -10.69 -11.98
CA TYR A 58 -2.58 -9.75 -11.88
C TYR A 58 -1.51 -9.98 -12.94
N SER A 59 -1.23 -11.25 -13.29
CA SER A 59 -0.28 -11.56 -14.38
C SER A 59 -0.78 -11.01 -15.71
N THR A 60 -2.08 -11.15 -16.01
CA THR A 60 -2.70 -10.59 -17.21
C THR A 60 -2.57 -9.06 -17.23
N VAL A 61 -2.89 -8.39 -16.11
CA VAL A 61 -2.82 -6.93 -16.03
C VAL A 61 -1.38 -6.43 -16.16
N PHE A 62 -0.42 -7.01 -15.43
CA PHE A 62 0.98 -6.58 -15.48
C PHE A 62 1.64 -6.88 -16.83
N THR A 63 1.31 -8.01 -17.46
CA THR A 63 1.76 -8.32 -18.83
C THR A 63 1.24 -7.29 -19.82
N ARG A 64 -0.05 -6.93 -19.75
CA ARG A 64 -0.65 -5.87 -20.58
C ARG A 64 0.01 -4.51 -20.35
N LEU A 65 0.51 -4.24 -19.14
CA LEU A 65 1.25 -3.03 -18.78
C LEU A 65 2.74 -3.06 -19.18
N GLY A 66 3.19 -4.14 -19.83
CA GLY A 66 4.52 -4.25 -20.42
C GLY A 66 5.56 -4.95 -19.54
N CYS A 67 5.15 -5.67 -18.49
CA CYS A 67 6.02 -6.53 -17.70
C CYS A 67 6.05 -7.95 -18.28
N PRO A 68 7.15 -8.39 -18.92
CA PRO A 68 7.20 -9.70 -19.56
C PRO A 68 7.39 -10.87 -18.57
N SER A 69 7.83 -10.59 -17.34
CA SER A 69 8.12 -11.61 -16.33
C SER A 69 7.31 -11.36 -15.07
N VAL A 70 6.26 -12.17 -14.89
CA VAL A 70 5.45 -12.19 -13.67
C VAL A 70 5.51 -13.59 -13.08
N GLY A 71 6.12 -13.71 -11.90
CA GLY A 71 6.15 -14.93 -11.11
C GLY A 71 5.19 -14.86 -9.92
N SER A 72 5.08 -15.96 -9.18
CA SER A 72 4.32 -16.02 -7.93
C SER A 72 5.10 -16.70 -6.82
N VAL A 73 4.81 -16.32 -5.58
CA VAL A 73 5.32 -16.99 -4.37
C VAL A 73 4.13 -17.16 -3.43
N ASP A 74 3.73 -18.41 -3.19
CA ASP A 74 2.57 -18.73 -2.37
C ASP A 74 2.86 -19.86 -1.37
N PRO A 75 3.45 -19.56 -0.19
CA PRO A 75 3.62 -20.56 0.85
C PRO A 75 2.26 -21.05 1.38
N GLN A 76 2.05 -22.37 1.39
CA GLN A 76 0.83 -22.97 1.95
C GLN A 76 0.93 -23.19 3.46
N SER A 77 2.14 -23.21 3.99
CA SER A 77 2.44 -23.35 5.41
C SER A 77 3.53 -22.39 5.90
N ARG A 78 3.64 -22.22 7.22
CA ARG A 78 4.74 -21.45 7.82
C ARG A 78 6.10 -22.11 7.60
N VAL A 79 6.12 -23.45 7.45
CA VAL A 79 7.32 -24.20 7.11
C VAL A 79 7.77 -23.87 5.69
N ASP A 80 6.84 -23.79 4.74
CA ASP A 80 7.12 -23.44 3.34
C ASP A 80 7.72 -22.03 3.24
N SER A 81 7.34 -21.13 4.15
CA SER A 81 7.91 -19.77 4.23
C SER A 81 9.37 -19.74 4.71
N SER A 82 9.95 -20.90 5.00
CA SER A 82 11.39 -21.09 5.22
C SER A 82 12.11 -21.69 4.02
N SER A 83 11.42 -21.91 2.90
CA SER A 83 12.02 -22.37 1.64
C SER A 83 12.99 -21.32 1.10
N GLU A 84 14.22 -21.76 0.83
CA GLU A 84 15.26 -20.92 0.22
C GLU A 84 14.88 -20.52 -1.21
N GLU A 85 14.30 -21.43 -1.99
CA GLU A 85 13.84 -21.15 -3.36
C GLU A 85 12.79 -20.02 -3.40
N LEU A 86 11.83 -20.02 -2.47
CA LEU A 86 10.83 -18.95 -2.40
C LEU A 86 11.45 -17.62 -1.98
N ALA A 87 12.42 -17.65 -1.06
CA ALA A 87 13.16 -16.44 -0.66
C ALA A 87 14.03 -15.89 -1.80
N GLU A 88 14.69 -16.75 -2.58
CA GLU A 88 15.51 -16.37 -3.74
C GLU A 88 14.67 -15.69 -4.82
N ARG A 89 13.45 -16.19 -5.08
CA ARG A 89 12.51 -15.53 -6.00
C ARG A 89 12.18 -14.11 -5.57
N ILE A 90 11.98 -13.89 -4.28
CA ILE A 90 11.74 -12.56 -3.70
C ILE A 90 13.00 -11.69 -3.78
N ASP A 91 14.18 -12.26 -3.53
CA ASP A 91 15.45 -11.55 -3.63
C ASP A 91 15.83 -11.18 -5.08
N ALA A 92 15.29 -11.88 -6.09
CA ALA A 92 15.46 -11.52 -7.49
C ALA A 92 14.41 -10.51 -8.00
N ALA A 93 13.35 -10.25 -7.24
CA ALA A 93 12.26 -9.38 -7.66
C ALA A 93 12.66 -7.90 -7.65
N SER A 94 12.16 -7.15 -8.63
CA SER A 94 12.21 -5.67 -8.66
C SER A 94 10.88 -5.03 -8.25
N GLY A 95 9.79 -5.82 -8.24
CA GLY A 95 8.50 -5.44 -7.68
C GLY A 95 7.81 -6.63 -7.03
N ILE A 96 7.23 -6.42 -5.86
CA ILE A 96 6.49 -7.45 -5.12
C ILE A 96 5.07 -6.94 -4.91
N PHE A 97 4.07 -7.72 -5.30
CA PHE A 97 2.65 -7.37 -5.15
C PHE A 97 1.96 -8.35 -4.21
N ILE A 98 1.50 -7.89 -3.05
CA ILE A 98 0.82 -8.70 -2.04
C ILE A 98 -0.69 -8.52 -2.20
N SER A 99 -1.41 -9.60 -2.49
CA SER A 99 -2.85 -9.53 -2.76
C SER A 99 -3.70 -9.32 -1.50
N GLY A 100 -4.98 -9.02 -1.72
CA GLY A 100 -6.02 -9.03 -0.70
C GLY A 100 -6.47 -10.44 -0.31
N GLY A 101 -7.30 -10.51 0.74
CA GLY A 101 -7.84 -11.74 1.30
C GLY A 101 -7.83 -11.70 2.83
N ASN A 102 -7.31 -12.74 3.48
CA ASN A 102 -7.20 -12.81 4.93
C ASN A 102 -5.82 -12.33 5.42
N GLN A 103 -5.79 -11.18 6.08
CA GLN A 103 -4.56 -10.60 6.65
C GLN A 103 -3.96 -11.42 7.79
N LEU A 104 -4.77 -12.14 8.59
CA LEU A 104 -4.24 -13.05 9.63
C LEU A 104 -3.46 -14.21 9.02
N LYS A 105 -3.96 -14.75 7.89
CA LYS A 105 -3.25 -15.80 7.13
C LYS A 105 -1.88 -15.31 6.67
N LEU A 106 -1.79 -14.09 6.12
CA LEU A 106 -0.51 -13.49 5.74
C LEU A 106 0.43 -13.34 6.94
N SER A 107 -0.06 -12.79 8.06
CA SER A 107 0.76 -12.61 9.27
C SER A 107 1.32 -13.93 9.79
N GLN A 108 0.48 -14.96 9.90
CA GLN A 108 0.87 -16.28 10.41
C GLN A 108 1.87 -17.01 9.51
N LEU A 109 1.76 -16.87 8.19
CA LEU A 109 2.62 -17.57 7.24
C LEU A 109 3.93 -16.81 6.98
N ILE A 110 3.88 -15.49 6.83
CA ILE A 110 5.00 -14.70 6.30
C ILE A 110 5.75 -13.92 7.39
N VAL A 111 5.08 -13.40 8.42
CA VAL A 111 5.75 -12.51 9.39
C VAL A 111 6.71 -13.30 10.27
N GLY A 112 7.94 -12.78 10.40
CA GLY A 112 9.02 -13.39 11.17
C GLY A 112 9.64 -14.65 10.55
N THR A 113 9.32 -14.99 9.29
CA THR A 113 9.92 -16.13 8.58
C THR A 113 11.06 -15.68 7.65
N PRO A 114 11.88 -16.61 7.11
CA PRO A 114 12.87 -16.29 6.08
C PRO A 114 12.28 -15.58 4.86
N LEU A 115 11.07 -15.97 4.41
CA LEU A 115 10.35 -15.29 3.34
C LEU A 115 9.99 -13.84 3.71
N GLY A 116 9.44 -13.61 4.91
CA GLY A 116 9.18 -12.24 5.39
C GLY A 116 10.44 -11.37 5.45
N LYS A 117 11.56 -11.97 5.88
CA LYS A 117 12.87 -11.29 5.84
C LYS A 117 13.34 -11.00 4.41
N ALA A 118 13.06 -11.89 3.46
CA ALA A 118 13.39 -11.65 2.04
C ALA A 118 12.59 -10.45 1.48
N ILE A 119 11.31 -10.31 1.84
CA ILE A 119 10.50 -9.14 1.43
C ILE A 119 11.12 -7.84 1.97
N LEU A 120 11.52 -7.84 3.25
CA LEU A 120 12.20 -6.69 3.86
C LEU A 120 13.53 -6.37 3.18
N ARG A 121 14.37 -7.38 2.90
CA ARG A 121 15.63 -7.21 2.15
C ARG A 121 15.40 -6.66 0.74
N ALA A 122 14.35 -7.14 0.06
CA ALA A 122 14.00 -6.67 -1.27
C ALA A 122 13.62 -5.19 -1.26
N HIS A 123 12.83 -4.76 -0.27
CA HIS A 123 12.52 -3.35 -0.06
C HIS A 123 13.78 -2.52 0.20
N GLU A 124 14.67 -2.95 1.10
CA GLU A 124 15.92 -2.25 1.38
C GLU A 124 16.86 -2.15 0.16
N ARG A 125 16.81 -3.13 -0.74
CA ARG A 125 17.53 -3.12 -2.02
C ARG A 125 16.92 -2.14 -3.04
N GLY A 126 15.71 -1.62 -2.80
CA GLY A 126 15.00 -0.70 -3.69
C GLY A 126 13.93 -1.35 -4.55
N ALA A 127 13.56 -2.62 -4.32
CA ALA A 127 12.38 -3.19 -4.96
C ALA A 127 11.12 -2.52 -4.42
N VAL A 128 10.17 -2.20 -5.31
CA VAL A 128 8.87 -1.65 -4.87
C VAL A 128 8.02 -2.75 -4.24
N ILE A 129 7.46 -2.48 -3.07
CA ILE A 129 6.47 -3.38 -2.46
C ILE A 129 5.09 -2.72 -2.58
N ALA A 130 4.18 -3.38 -3.27
CA ALA A 130 2.78 -2.98 -3.34
C ALA A 130 1.91 -4.01 -2.63
N GLY A 131 0.78 -3.56 -2.08
CA GLY A 131 -0.17 -4.46 -1.47
C GLY A 131 -1.55 -3.86 -1.38
N THR A 132 -2.56 -4.68 -1.66
CA THR A 132 -3.97 -4.26 -1.69
C THR A 132 -4.76 -4.94 -0.59
N SER A 133 -5.65 -4.19 0.08
CA SER A 133 -6.48 -4.69 1.18
C SER A 133 -5.63 -5.36 2.29
N ALA A 134 -5.74 -6.68 2.50
CA ALA A 134 -4.88 -7.41 3.43
C ALA A 134 -3.37 -7.19 3.19
N GLY A 135 -2.96 -7.11 1.92
CA GLY A 135 -1.59 -6.80 1.52
C GLY A 135 -1.14 -5.38 1.89
N ALA A 136 -2.05 -4.42 2.00
CA ALA A 136 -1.76 -3.09 2.54
C ALA A 136 -1.59 -3.14 4.06
N SER A 137 -2.51 -3.82 4.75
CA SER A 137 -2.52 -3.88 6.22
C SER A 137 -1.23 -4.50 6.78
N ILE A 138 -0.72 -5.56 6.13
CA ILE A 138 0.50 -6.24 6.58
C ILE A 138 1.77 -5.40 6.47
N MET A 139 1.77 -4.28 5.73
CA MET A 139 2.94 -3.41 5.66
C MET A 139 3.20 -2.66 6.97
N SER A 140 2.17 -2.45 7.80
CA SER A 140 2.31 -1.84 9.12
C SER A 140 3.14 -2.71 10.06
N GLN A 141 3.70 -2.12 11.12
CA GLN A 141 4.28 -2.89 12.21
C GLN A 141 3.19 -3.50 13.09
N PHE A 142 2.15 -2.72 13.39
CA PHE A 142 0.98 -3.10 14.15
C PHE A 142 -0.24 -3.15 13.22
N MET A 143 -0.57 -4.35 12.78
CA MET A 143 -1.60 -4.58 11.77
C MET A 143 -2.96 -4.83 12.42
N ILE A 144 -3.99 -4.14 11.93
CA ILE A 144 -5.39 -4.43 12.31
C ILE A 144 -5.78 -5.81 11.78
N SER A 145 -6.02 -6.76 12.67
CA SER A 145 -6.47 -8.11 12.30
C SER A 145 -7.98 -8.21 12.27
N MET A 146 -8.67 -7.56 13.20
CA MET A 146 -10.12 -7.56 13.37
C MET A 146 -10.57 -6.23 13.97
N GLY A 147 -11.81 -5.83 13.73
CA GLY A 147 -12.40 -4.68 14.41
C GLY A 147 -13.78 -4.31 13.89
N GLU A 148 -14.59 -3.71 14.76
CA GLU A 148 -15.94 -3.26 14.45
C GLU A 148 -15.94 -2.08 13.47
N GLU A 149 -16.98 -2.01 12.64
CA GLU A 149 -17.24 -0.90 11.74
C GLU A 149 -18.09 0.16 12.45
N GLY A 150 -17.97 1.43 12.03
CA GLY A 150 -18.70 2.55 12.59
C GLY A 150 -17.82 3.76 12.90
N VAL A 151 -18.47 4.89 13.13
CA VAL A 151 -17.80 6.18 13.32
C VAL A 151 -17.36 6.45 14.76
N THR A 152 -18.04 5.86 15.75
CA THR A 152 -17.75 6.09 17.17
C THR A 152 -16.53 5.25 17.60
N PRO A 153 -15.45 5.87 18.11
CA PRO A 153 -14.32 5.11 18.65
C PRO A 153 -14.73 4.41 19.94
N ARG A 154 -14.51 3.09 19.99
CA ARG A 154 -14.83 2.26 21.15
C ARG A 154 -13.62 1.51 21.67
N GLN A 155 -13.56 1.41 22.99
CA GLN A 155 -12.45 0.78 23.68
C GLN A 155 -12.44 -0.73 23.46
N ARG A 156 -11.28 -1.28 23.06
CA ARG A 156 -11.06 -2.73 22.80
C ARG A 156 -12.00 -3.32 21.73
N ALA A 157 -12.52 -2.50 20.82
CA ALA A 157 -13.35 -2.93 19.68
C ALA A 157 -12.51 -3.41 18.47
N SER A 158 -11.18 -3.47 18.60
CA SER A 158 -10.26 -3.88 17.53
C SER A 158 -9.09 -4.67 18.09
N GLN A 159 -8.52 -5.53 17.23
CA GLN A 159 -7.38 -6.37 17.55
C GLN A 159 -6.22 -6.03 16.62
N LEU A 160 -5.04 -5.94 17.21
CA LEU A 160 -3.79 -5.77 16.49
C LEU A 160 -3.03 -7.10 16.48
N THR A 161 -2.30 -7.33 15.40
CA THR A 161 -1.32 -8.40 15.27
C THR A 161 -0.04 -7.84 14.65
N GLN A 162 0.99 -8.66 14.53
CA GLN A 162 2.26 -8.23 13.94
C GLN A 162 2.16 -8.23 12.41
N GLY A 163 2.56 -7.11 11.79
CA GLY A 163 2.81 -7.03 10.36
C GLY A 163 4.30 -7.12 10.02
N LEU A 164 4.67 -6.83 8.78
CA LEU A 164 6.05 -6.83 8.30
C LEU A 164 6.88 -5.66 8.84
N GLY A 165 6.24 -4.55 9.24
CA GLY A 165 6.95 -3.36 9.71
C GLY A 165 7.68 -2.60 8.60
N LEU A 166 7.17 -2.63 7.38
CA LEU A 166 7.66 -1.80 6.25
C LEU A 166 7.38 -0.31 6.49
N VAL A 167 6.29 0.01 7.20
CA VAL A 167 5.94 1.37 7.64
C VAL A 167 5.88 1.39 9.16
N PRO A 168 7.01 1.66 9.85
CA PRO A 168 7.01 1.79 11.30
C PRO A 168 6.23 3.04 11.72
N GLY A 169 5.62 3.02 12.91
CA GLY A 169 4.89 4.17 13.46
C GLY A 169 3.51 4.44 12.84
N VAL A 170 3.05 3.64 11.88
CA VAL A 170 1.76 3.81 11.22
C VAL A 170 0.91 2.54 11.34
N ILE A 171 -0.35 2.71 11.75
CA ILE A 171 -1.40 1.69 11.68
C ILE A 171 -2.16 1.90 10.36
N ILE A 172 -2.25 0.87 9.53
CA ILE A 172 -2.91 0.95 8.22
C ILE A 172 -4.27 0.27 8.28
N ASP A 173 -5.28 0.96 7.76
CA ASP A 173 -6.60 0.45 7.49
C ASP A 173 -7.00 0.69 6.03
N GLN A 174 -7.90 -0.13 5.50
CA GLN A 174 -8.22 -0.29 4.08
C GLN A 174 -9.73 -0.45 3.92
N HIS A 175 -10.27 -0.26 2.71
CA HIS A 175 -11.71 -0.10 2.45
C HIS A 175 -12.34 0.93 3.41
N PHE A 176 -11.63 2.04 3.64
CA PHE A 176 -11.81 2.83 4.85
C PHE A 176 -13.18 3.52 4.92
N ASP A 177 -13.49 4.39 3.97
CA ASP A 177 -14.81 5.03 3.87
C ASP A 177 -15.92 4.00 3.59
N GLN A 178 -15.67 3.06 2.68
CA GLN A 178 -16.65 2.08 2.19
C GLN A 178 -17.18 1.16 3.30
N ARG A 179 -16.42 0.99 4.38
CA ARG A 179 -16.79 0.17 5.55
C ARG A 179 -16.89 0.99 6.83
N SER A 180 -16.95 2.32 6.74
CA SER A 180 -17.08 3.21 7.89
C SER A 180 -16.05 2.92 8.99
N ARG A 181 -14.79 2.74 8.65
CA ARG A 181 -13.74 2.24 9.58
C ARG A 181 -13.08 3.33 10.42
N TYR A 182 -13.67 4.52 10.45
CA TYR A 182 -13.14 5.67 11.16
C TYR A 182 -13.02 5.45 12.67
N GLY A 183 -14.08 4.96 13.32
CA GLY A 183 -14.11 4.79 14.77
C GLY A 183 -13.05 3.81 15.27
N ARG A 184 -12.85 2.70 14.55
CA ARG A 184 -11.82 1.72 14.92
C ARG A 184 -10.40 2.22 14.72
N LEU A 185 -10.11 2.97 13.66
CA LEU A 185 -8.77 3.53 13.46
C LEU A 185 -8.49 4.59 14.53
N LEU A 186 -9.46 5.46 14.81
CA LEU A 186 -9.34 6.48 15.85
C LEU A 186 -9.18 5.87 17.24
N SER A 187 -9.88 4.77 17.56
CA SER A 187 -9.73 4.11 18.87
C SER A 187 -8.34 3.49 19.07
N LEU A 188 -7.75 2.93 18.01
CA LEU A 188 -6.40 2.40 18.04
C LEU A 188 -5.35 3.50 18.24
N VAL A 189 -5.48 4.61 17.51
CA VAL A 189 -4.59 5.76 17.63
C VAL A 189 -4.76 6.47 18.98
N ALA A 190 -5.99 6.56 19.51
CA ALA A 190 -6.23 7.05 20.87
C ALA A 190 -5.57 6.15 21.94
N GLY A 191 -5.60 4.82 21.77
CA GLY A 191 -4.90 3.89 22.64
C GLY A 191 -3.38 3.89 22.47
N SER A 192 -2.86 4.50 21.40
CA SER A 192 -1.43 4.57 21.10
C SER A 192 -1.07 5.90 20.38
N PRO A 193 -1.12 7.04 21.09
CA PRO A 193 -1.03 8.37 20.48
C PRO A 193 0.29 8.66 19.73
N SER A 194 1.34 7.87 19.97
CA SER A 194 2.61 7.99 19.24
C SER A 194 2.54 7.42 17.81
N LEU A 195 1.48 6.68 17.47
CA LEU A 195 1.27 6.12 16.14
C LEU A 195 0.35 7.02 15.31
N LEU A 196 0.59 7.08 14.01
CA LEU A 196 -0.37 7.63 13.06
C LEU A 196 -1.35 6.54 12.60
N GLY A 197 -2.61 6.92 12.42
CA GLY A 197 -3.59 6.09 11.72
C GLY A 197 -3.63 6.48 10.24
N MET A 198 -3.58 5.51 9.34
CA MET A 198 -3.72 5.70 7.91
C MET A 198 -4.90 4.88 7.38
N GLY A 199 -6.01 5.53 7.06
CA GLY A 199 -7.17 4.91 6.44
C GLY A 199 -7.15 5.14 4.93
N ILE A 200 -7.17 4.09 4.13
CA ILE A 200 -7.07 4.18 2.66
C ILE A 200 -8.37 3.67 2.03
N ASP A 201 -8.98 4.52 1.20
CA ASP A 201 -10.20 4.16 0.48
C ASP A 201 -9.94 3.15 -0.64
N GLU A 202 -11.01 2.51 -1.11
CA GLU A 202 -10.96 1.70 -2.33
C GLU A 202 -10.43 2.49 -3.54
N ASP A 203 -9.77 1.78 -4.46
CA ASP A 203 -9.14 2.35 -5.66
C ASP A 203 -8.27 3.58 -5.36
N THR A 204 -7.65 3.58 -4.19
CA THR A 204 -6.75 4.62 -3.70
C THR A 204 -5.49 4.00 -3.13
N ALA A 205 -4.36 4.68 -3.31
CA ALA A 205 -3.06 4.25 -2.86
C ALA A 205 -2.25 5.39 -2.23
N ALA A 206 -1.55 5.05 -1.15
CA ALA A 206 -0.47 5.84 -0.59
C ALA A 206 0.87 5.34 -1.15
N GLU A 207 1.54 6.14 -1.98
CA GLU A 207 2.92 5.89 -2.39
C GLU A 207 3.86 6.51 -1.37
N ILE A 208 4.60 5.69 -0.61
CA ILE A 208 5.58 6.17 0.36
C ILE A 208 6.98 6.02 -0.22
N THR A 209 7.71 7.13 -0.33
CA THR A 209 9.12 7.17 -0.75
C THR A 209 10.02 7.35 0.46
N ASN A 210 11.08 6.53 0.54
CA ASN A 210 12.12 6.60 1.57
C ASN A 210 11.59 6.58 3.01
N GLY A 211 10.41 5.98 3.22
CA GLY A 211 9.77 5.83 4.53
C GLY A 211 9.19 7.11 5.14
N ARG A 212 9.14 8.23 4.40
CA ARG A 212 8.75 9.54 4.96
C ARG A 212 7.75 10.30 4.12
N GLU A 213 8.02 10.46 2.83
CA GLU A 213 7.17 11.26 1.93
C GLU A 213 6.08 10.36 1.35
N MET A 214 4.82 10.70 1.60
CA MET A 214 3.65 10.00 1.08
C MET A 214 2.97 10.83 0.00
N THR A 215 2.72 10.25 -1.17
CA THR A 215 1.91 10.86 -2.24
C THR A 215 0.69 10.01 -2.53
N ILE A 216 -0.47 10.65 -2.64
CA ILE A 216 -1.74 9.95 -2.87
C ILE A 216 -1.99 9.75 -4.36
N ILE A 217 -2.51 8.58 -4.73
CA ILE A 217 -2.86 8.19 -6.11
C ILE A 217 -4.17 7.42 -6.09
N GLY A 218 -5.16 7.82 -6.90
CA GLY A 218 -6.40 7.04 -7.03
C GLY A 218 -7.65 7.91 -7.14
N SER A 219 -8.80 7.31 -6.87
CA SER A 219 -10.11 7.96 -7.01
C SER A 219 -10.72 8.45 -5.69
N GLY A 220 -10.34 7.86 -4.56
CA GLY A 220 -10.77 8.27 -3.21
C GLY A 220 -9.72 9.11 -2.48
N ALA A 221 -9.68 8.98 -1.14
CA ALA A 221 -8.74 9.70 -0.29
C ALA A 221 -7.94 8.76 0.64
N VAL A 222 -6.84 9.30 1.15
CA VAL A 222 -6.15 8.74 2.31
C VAL A 222 -6.38 9.64 3.51
N PHE A 223 -6.89 9.05 4.58
CA PHE A 223 -7.08 9.70 5.86
C PHE A 223 -5.87 9.47 6.74
N VAL A 224 -5.28 10.54 7.25
CA VAL A 224 -4.26 10.47 8.31
C VAL A 224 -4.85 11.00 9.60
N VAL A 225 -4.85 10.16 10.63
CA VAL A 225 -5.30 10.48 11.99
C VAL A 225 -4.06 10.65 12.88
N ASP A 226 -3.87 11.85 13.40
CA ASP A 226 -2.80 12.20 14.33
C ASP A 226 -3.40 12.55 15.70
N ALA A 227 -3.13 11.72 16.71
CA ALA A 227 -3.55 11.96 18.08
C ALA A 227 -2.39 12.30 19.03
N ARG A 228 -1.19 12.62 18.53
CA ARG A 228 -0.01 12.89 19.38
C ARG A 228 -0.24 13.99 20.41
N MET A 229 -1.10 14.95 20.07
CA MET A 229 -1.50 16.08 20.94
C MET A 229 -2.92 15.93 21.50
N ALA A 230 -3.61 14.82 21.24
CA ALA A 230 -4.98 14.62 21.68
C ALA A 230 -5.04 14.20 23.15
N GLN A 231 -6.11 14.59 23.83
CA GLN A 231 -6.49 14.04 25.13
C GLN A 231 -7.42 12.84 24.94
N THR A 232 -7.16 11.78 25.70
CA THR A 232 -7.97 10.55 25.63
C THR A 232 -8.07 9.82 26.97
N ASP A 233 -9.22 9.20 27.20
CA ASP A 233 -9.53 8.35 28.36
C ASP A 233 -9.28 6.86 28.09
N ALA A 234 -8.62 6.51 26.98
CA ALA A 234 -8.45 5.11 26.54
C ALA A 234 -7.83 4.18 27.59
N HIS A 235 -7.03 4.69 28.53
CA HIS A 235 -6.45 3.88 29.60
C HIS A 235 -7.44 3.54 30.73
N GLU A 236 -8.51 4.33 30.92
CA GLU A 236 -9.52 4.16 31.97
C GLU A 236 -10.85 3.60 31.44
N ALA A 237 -11.13 3.80 30.15
CA ALA A 237 -12.37 3.39 29.52
C ALA A 237 -12.64 1.87 29.67
N ARG A 238 -13.90 1.54 29.95
CA ARG A 238 -14.38 0.15 30.01
C ARG A 238 -14.45 -0.43 28.59
N ARG A 239 -14.43 -1.76 28.49
CA ARG A 239 -14.66 -2.46 27.22
C ARG A 239 -15.96 -1.96 26.58
N ASP A 240 -15.90 -1.72 25.27
CA ASP A 240 -16.99 -1.26 24.39
C ASP A 240 -17.54 0.14 24.70
N ALA A 241 -17.03 0.83 25.73
CA ALA A 241 -17.39 2.21 26.00
C ALA A 241 -16.88 3.14 24.87
N PRO A 242 -17.64 4.18 24.52
CA PRO A 242 -17.12 5.26 23.68
C PRO A 242 -15.88 5.88 24.33
N LEU A 243 -14.90 6.25 23.50
CA LEU A 243 -13.69 6.93 23.95
C LEU A 243 -13.84 8.45 23.87
N LEU A 244 -13.36 9.15 24.89
CA LEU A 244 -12.98 10.55 24.78
C LEU A 244 -11.74 10.62 23.88
N VAL A 245 -11.86 11.36 22.79
CA VAL A 245 -10.72 11.77 21.96
C VAL A 245 -10.96 13.21 21.54
N THR A 246 -10.18 14.14 22.08
CA THR A 246 -10.30 15.58 21.76
C THR A 246 -8.93 16.17 21.45
N GLY A 247 -8.86 17.03 20.43
CA GLY A 247 -7.60 17.60 19.94
C GLY A 247 -6.83 16.71 18.95
N ALA A 248 -7.42 15.62 18.46
CA ALA A 248 -6.85 14.86 17.34
C ALA A 248 -7.03 15.63 16.02
N VAL A 249 -6.05 15.50 15.13
CA VAL A 249 -6.05 16.11 13.80
C VAL A 249 -6.32 15.02 12.75
N VAL A 250 -7.17 15.35 11.79
CA VAL A 250 -7.52 14.45 10.68
C VAL A 250 -7.22 15.17 9.39
N HIS A 251 -6.38 14.55 8.56
CA HIS A 251 -6.11 14.99 7.20
C HIS A 251 -6.85 14.08 6.25
N SER A 252 -7.65 14.63 5.33
CA SER A 252 -8.22 13.89 4.20
C SER A 252 -7.47 14.32 2.95
N LEU A 253 -6.71 13.40 2.37
CA LEU A 253 -5.72 13.68 1.33
C LEU A 253 -6.18 13.03 0.01
N PRO A 254 -6.65 13.80 -0.98
CA PRO A 254 -7.06 13.28 -2.28
C PRO A 254 -5.86 13.10 -3.23
N TYR A 255 -6.11 12.57 -4.43
CA TYR A 255 -5.09 12.38 -5.47
C TYR A 255 -4.32 13.68 -5.75
N GLY A 256 -2.99 13.60 -5.58
CA GLY A 256 -2.05 14.69 -5.87
C GLY A 256 -1.55 15.42 -4.63
N ALA A 257 -2.08 15.06 -3.44
CA ALA A 257 -1.51 15.51 -2.17
C ALA A 257 -0.20 14.77 -1.85
N THR A 258 0.77 15.52 -1.34
CA THR A 258 2.03 15.02 -0.78
C THR A 258 2.11 15.41 0.69
N PHE A 259 2.47 14.45 1.54
CA PHE A 259 2.39 14.55 2.98
C PHE A 259 3.64 13.96 3.64
N ASP A 260 4.16 14.62 4.65
CA ASP A 260 5.32 14.17 5.42
C ASP A 260 4.83 13.41 6.66
N LEU A 261 5.11 12.10 6.71
CA LEU A 261 4.63 11.20 7.78
C LEU A 261 5.34 11.43 9.13
N GLU A 262 6.52 12.05 9.14
CA GLU A 262 7.26 12.30 10.38
C GLU A 262 6.68 13.51 11.12
N THR A 263 6.48 14.59 10.38
CA THR A 263 5.90 15.84 10.89
C THR A 263 4.37 15.78 10.95
N ALA A 264 3.74 14.87 10.20
CA ALA A 264 2.31 14.82 9.93
C ALA A 264 1.78 16.13 9.33
N THR A 265 2.43 16.61 8.27
CA THR A 265 2.03 17.86 7.60
C THR A 265 1.91 17.68 6.08
N LEU A 266 0.99 18.44 5.48
CA LEU A 266 0.88 18.56 4.03
C LEU A 266 2.09 19.36 3.52
N THR A 267 2.83 18.81 2.56
CA THR A 267 4.01 19.45 1.98
C THR A 267 3.76 20.03 0.60
N ASP A 268 2.88 19.41 -0.20
CA ASP A 268 2.47 19.90 -1.51
C ASP A 268 1.06 19.39 -1.86
N PHE A 269 0.36 20.10 -2.74
CA PHE A 269 -0.89 19.63 -3.32
C PHE A 269 -1.09 20.19 -4.71
N VAL A 270 -1.15 19.28 -5.69
CA VAL A 270 -1.57 19.60 -7.05
C VAL A 270 -2.74 18.69 -7.38
N GLU A 271 -3.94 19.27 -7.50
CA GLU A 271 -5.15 18.50 -7.79
C GLU A 271 -4.97 17.65 -9.06
N ARG A 272 -5.31 16.36 -8.95
CA ARG A 272 -5.33 15.45 -10.08
C ARG A 272 -6.68 14.79 -10.19
N HIS A 273 -7.34 15.01 -11.32
CA HIS A 273 -8.49 14.19 -11.67
C HIS A 273 -7.98 12.83 -12.15
N ALA A 274 -8.47 11.75 -11.54
CA ALA A 274 -8.32 10.39 -12.07
C ALA A 274 -8.73 10.32 -13.56
N ASP A 275 -9.61 11.25 -13.98
CA ASP A 275 -10.12 11.41 -15.34
C ASP A 275 -9.21 12.16 -16.33
N VAL A 276 -8.15 12.86 -15.91
CA VAL A 276 -7.40 13.77 -16.82
C VAL A 276 -5.92 13.40 -17.03
N ALA A 277 -5.37 12.42 -16.31
CA ALA A 277 -3.95 12.06 -16.43
C ALA A 277 -3.59 11.17 -17.66
N VAL A 278 -4.03 11.54 -18.87
CA VAL A 278 -3.49 11.07 -20.16
C VAL A 278 -3.48 12.20 -21.19
N THR A 279 -2.83 13.33 -20.90
CA THR A 279 -2.41 14.31 -21.91
C THR A 279 -1.21 15.12 -21.41
N ALA A 280 -0.08 14.46 -21.19
CA ALA A 280 1.23 15.13 -21.13
C ALA A 280 2.37 14.12 -21.40
N ALA A 281 2.22 13.32 -22.46
CA ALA A 281 3.29 12.55 -23.07
C ALA A 281 2.84 12.07 -24.45
N LYS A 282 2.57 13.01 -25.35
CA LYS A 282 2.59 12.75 -26.79
C LYS A 282 3.51 13.77 -27.45
N ASP A 283 4.59 13.22 -28.01
CA ASP A 283 5.21 13.62 -29.26
C ASP A 283 6.01 14.94 -29.29
N GLN A 284 7.27 14.85 -28.83
CA GLN A 284 8.38 15.48 -29.55
C GLN A 284 9.16 14.38 -30.29
N HIS A 285 8.59 13.89 -31.39
CA HIS A 285 9.35 13.25 -32.47
C HIS A 285 8.64 13.47 -33.80
N ASP A 286 9.33 14.18 -34.69
CA ASP A 286 9.19 14.25 -36.15
C ASP A 286 7.79 14.17 -36.77
N THR A 287 7.15 15.34 -36.93
CA THR A 287 6.14 15.58 -37.99
C THR A 287 6.73 16.22 -39.25
N ALA A 288 8.05 16.12 -39.48
CA ALA A 288 8.68 16.65 -40.69
C ALA A 288 8.70 15.66 -41.88
N THR A 289 8.30 14.39 -41.72
CA THR A 289 8.55 13.37 -42.78
C THR A 289 7.31 12.60 -43.26
N ALA A 290 6.10 13.00 -42.87
CA ALA A 290 4.86 12.33 -43.29
C ALA A 290 3.88 13.22 -44.10
N ALA A 291 4.35 14.35 -44.65
CA ALA A 291 3.54 15.25 -45.47
C ALA A 291 3.88 15.24 -46.98
N ALA A 292 4.68 14.29 -47.46
CA ALA A 292 5.13 14.23 -48.87
C ALA A 292 4.62 13.03 -49.69
N ALA A 293 3.78 12.15 -49.15
CA ALA A 293 3.33 10.94 -49.87
C ALA A 293 1.86 10.95 -50.35
N LEU A 294 1.16 12.08 -50.23
CA LEU A 294 -0.22 12.22 -50.72
C LEU A 294 -0.40 13.59 -51.38
N ARG A 295 0.23 13.79 -52.53
CA ARG A 295 -0.15 14.75 -53.58
C ARG A 295 0.71 14.47 -54.82
N HIS A 296 0.09 13.78 -55.80
CA HIS A 296 0.51 13.52 -57.17
C HIS A 296 1.69 12.57 -57.40
#